data_AF-A0A024TQF1-F1
#
_entry.id   AF-A0A024TQF1-F1
#
_cell.length_a   1.000
_cell.length_b   1.000
_cell.length_c   1.000
_cell.angle_alpha   90.00
_cell.angle_beta   90.00
_cell.angle_gamma   90.00
#
_symmetry.space_group_name_H-M   'P 1'
#
loop_
_entity.id
_entity.type
_entity.pdbx_description
1 polymer ?
#
loop_
_entity_poly.entity_id
_entity_poly.type
_entity_poly.pdbx_seq_one_letter_code
_entity_poly.pdbx_strand_id
1 'polypeptide(L)'
;MSKEGYLIRHGAKSSEILYCIVQDGRVTFLDRRGGDVVESFGLTRTLLKIRGATVDEAFACDNSFIVQVRNSQLVKGRQVPEGDEGEYLLSAPSHNERKEWGNVIHSWQRHYWREPLHAGLNMSDDEEEAFFQAQYATLTRMLQESPRGKPKPTSRHRTSSASSSVAYNTMQQPAY
;
A
#
# COMPACT_ATOMS: atom_id res chain seq x y z
N MET A 1 10.60 -6.97 -4.69
CA MET A 1 12.03 -6.88 -5.07
C MET A 1 12.42 -5.42 -5.04
N SER A 2 13.55 -5.06 -4.44
CA SER A 2 14.08 -3.70 -4.45
C SER A 2 15.37 -3.62 -5.28
N LYS A 3 15.63 -2.46 -5.90
CA LYS A 3 16.91 -2.14 -6.57
C LYS A 3 17.23 -0.67 -6.34
N GLU A 4 18.50 -0.37 -6.15
CA GLU A 4 19.02 0.99 -6.04
C GLU A 4 20.26 1.16 -6.94
N GLY A 5 20.52 2.37 -7.40
CA GLY A 5 21.69 2.67 -8.23
C GLY A 5 21.56 3.98 -9.00
N TYR A 6 22.63 4.39 -9.67
CA TYR A 6 22.61 5.63 -10.46
C TYR A 6 22.06 5.39 -11.87
N LEU A 7 21.24 6.33 -12.34
CA LEU A 7 20.73 6.42 -13.70
C LEU A 7 20.93 7.84 -14.22
N ILE A 8 21.06 7.98 -15.53
CA ILE A 8 20.83 9.28 -16.17
C ILE A 8 19.33 9.43 -16.40
N ARG A 9 18.75 10.55 -15.98
CA ARG A 9 17.40 10.99 -16.37
C ARG A 9 17.52 12.08 -17.42
N HIS A 10 16.92 11.88 -18.57
CA HIS A 10 16.89 12.89 -19.63
C HIS A 10 15.64 13.75 -19.50
N GLY A 11 15.81 15.04 -19.21
CA GLY A 11 14.75 16.03 -19.20
C GLY A 11 14.74 16.86 -20.50
N ALA A 12 13.71 17.70 -20.65
CA ALA A 12 13.55 18.53 -21.84
C ALA A 12 14.69 19.56 -22.06
N LYS A 13 15.34 20.00 -20.97
CA LYS A 13 16.41 21.02 -21.00
C LYS A 13 17.80 20.46 -20.74
N SER A 14 17.91 19.40 -19.95
CA SER A 14 19.17 18.84 -19.49
C SER A 14 19.01 17.37 -19.08
N SER A 15 20.12 16.65 -19.09
CA SER A 15 20.21 15.29 -18.55
C SER A 15 20.99 15.31 -17.23
N GLU A 16 20.54 14.54 -16.26
CA GLU A 16 21.05 14.58 -14.88
C GLU A 16 21.34 13.17 -14.39
N ILE A 17 22.45 12.99 -13.67
CA ILE A 17 22.74 11.73 -12.97
C ILE A 17 22.02 11.77 -11.62
N LEU A 18 21.12 10.83 -11.39
CA LEU A 18 20.31 10.74 -10.17
C LEU A 18 20.48 9.36 -9.54
N TYR A 19 20.39 9.32 -8.21
CA TYR A 19 20.32 8.06 -7.48
C TYR A 19 18.87 7.56 -7.47
N CYS A 20 18.62 6.43 -8.11
CA CYS A 20 17.31 5.83 -8.26
C CYS A 20 17.10 4.71 -7.24
N ILE A 21 15.91 4.64 -6.63
CA ILE A 21 15.48 3.59 -5.74
C ILE A 21 14.12 3.08 -6.22
N VAL A 22 14.01 1.77 -6.45
CA VAL A 22 12.74 1.07 -6.68
C VAL A 22 12.43 0.26 -5.44
N GLN A 23 11.45 0.71 -4.66
CA GLN A 23 11.03 0.09 -3.41
C GLN A 23 9.58 0.47 -3.11
N ASP A 24 8.86 -0.39 -2.37
CA ASP A 24 7.50 -0.12 -1.87
C ASP A 24 6.51 0.35 -2.95
N GLY A 25 6.62 -0.25 -4.14
CA GLY A 25 5.74 0.05 -5.27
C GLY A 25 5.92 1.45 -5.84
N ARG A 26 7.10 2.07 -5.68
CA ARG A 26 7.45 3.41 -6.18
C ARG A 26 8.88 3.43 -6.74
N VAL A 27 9.09 4.30 -7.70
CA VAL A 27 10.42 4.73 -8.16
C VAL A 27 10.69 6.10 -7.58
N THR A 28 11.84 6.28 -6.94
CA THR A 28 12.26 7.55 -6.33
C THR A 28 13.62 7.94 -6.87
N PHE A 29 13.75 9.17 -7.34
CA PHE A 29 15.01 9.78 -7.75
C PHE A 29 15.48 10.76 -6.68
N LEU A 30 16.75 10.63 -6.30
CA LEU A 30 17.44 11.51 -5.37
C LEU A 30 18.59 12.20 -6.10
N ASP A 31 18.95 13.40 -5.67
CA ASP A 31 20.07 14.16 -6.23
C ASP A 31 21.43 13.44 -6.04
N ARG A 32 21.55 12.69 -4.94
CA ARG A 32 22.67 11.79 -4.62
C ARG A 32 22.22 10.67 -3.69
N ARG A 33 23.08 9.67 -3.45
CA ARG A 33 22.82 8.63 -2.45
C ARG A 33 22.63 9.24 -1.06
N GLY A 34 21.46 9.05 -0.47
CA GLY A 34 21.09 9.63 0.83
C GLY A 34 20.85 11.15 0.78
N GLY A 35 20.67 11.72 -0.41
CA GLY A 35 20.32 13.12 -0.60
C GLY A 35 18.82 13.38 -0.60
N ASP A 36 18.42 14.46 -1.24
CA ASP A 36 17.03 14.92 -1.27
C ASP A 36 16.26 14.30 -2.43
N VAL A 37 14.96 14.07 -2.21
CA VAL A 37 14.07 13.54 -3.25
C VAL A 37 13.86 14.62 -4.31
N VAL A 38 14.26 14.32 -5.54
CA VAL A 38 14.03 15.16 -6.72
C VAL A 38 12.66 14.88 -7.30
N GLU A 39 12.30 13.61 -7.44
CA GLU A 39 11.05 13.18 -8.06
C GLU A 39 10.71 11.74 -7.66
N SER A 40 9.43 11.37 -7.72
CA SER A 40 9.02 9.98 -7.58
C SER A 40 7.70 9.69 -8.26
N PHE A 41 7.51 8.44 -8.68
CA PHE A 41 6.26 7.99 -9.26
C PHE A 41 5.86 6.60 -8.77
N GLY A 42 4.57 6.41 -8.54
CA GLY A 42 4.01 5.12 -8.14
C GLY A 42 4.02 4.11 -9.29
N LEU A 43 4.14 2.84 -8.93
CA LEU A 43 3.99 1.68 -9.81
C LEU A 43 2.71 0.89 -9.52
N THR A 44 2.02 1.25 -8.43
CA THR A 44 0.78 0.60 -8.00
C THR A 44 -0.40 1.28 -8.66
N ARG A 45 -1.39 0.51 -9.13
CA ARG A 45 -2.56 1.02 -9.86
C ARG A 45 -2.14 1.90 -11.04
N THR A 46 -1.09 1.53 -11.75
CA THR A 46 -0.64 2.21 -12.96
C THR A 46 -0.67 1.28 -14.17
N LEU A 47 -0.92 1.85 -15.35
CA LEU A 47 -0.56 1.26 -16.62
C LEU A 47 0.91 1.56 -16.87
N LEU A 48 1.72 0.51 -16.91
CA LEU A 48 3.16 0.59 -17.06
C LEU A 48 3.58 0.00 -18.41
N LYS A 49 4.37 0.76 -19.17
CA LYS A 49 4.99 0.30 -20.41
C LYS A 49 6.47 0.64 -20.39
N ILE A 50 7.30 -0.36 -20.65
CA ILE A 50 8.76 -0.19 -20.70
C ILE A 50 9.25 -0.63 -22.07
N ARG A 51 10.07 0.19 -22.72
CA ARG A 51 10.72 -0.13 -23.99
C ARG A 51 12.17 0.34 -24.02
N GLY A 52 12.96 -0.22 -24.93
CA GLY A 52 14.26 0.39 -25.26
C GLY A 52 14.08 1.75 -25.92
N ALA A 53 15.01 2.65 -25.66
CA ALA A 53 15.15 3.90 -26.40
C ALA A 53 16.20 3.74 -27.49
N THR A 54 16.04 4.42 -28.62
CA THR A 54 17.10 4.53 -29.62
C THR A 54 18.19 5.48 -29.13
N VAL A 55 19.36 5.40 -29.76
CA VAL A 55 20.49 6.29 -29.47
C VAL A 55 20.11 7.76 -29.73
N ASP A 56 19.32 8.03 -30.77
CA ASP A 56 18.84 9.38 -31.11
C ASP A 56 17.83 9.91 -30.07
N GLU A 57 16.90 9.05 -29.61
CA GLU A 57 15.97 9.40 -28.52
C GLU A 57 16.73 9.76 -27.24
N ALA A 58 17.84 9.08 -26.97
CA ALA A 58 18.62 9.18 -25.74
C ALA A 58 19.85 10.09 -25.83
N PHE A 59 19.89 11.04 -26.78
CA PHE A 59 20.98 12.01 -26.90
C PHE A 59 22.37 11.34 -26.96
N ALA A 60 22.49 10.28 -27.75
CA ALA A 60 23.68 9.44 -27.89
C ALA A 60 24.09 8.60 -26.66
N CYS A 61 23.26 8.54 -25.62
CA CYS A 61 23.51 7.66 -24.48
C CYS A 61 23.06 6.21 -24.78
N ASP A 62 23.99 5.28 -24.60
CA ASP A 62 23.73 3.84 -24.71
C ASP A 62 22.92 3.30 -23.52
N ASN A 63 22.42 2.08 -23.67
CA ASN A 63 21.71 1.35 -22.62
C ASN A 63 20.47 2.08 -22.10
N SER A 64 19.81 2.80 -23.01
CA SER A 64 18.69 3.68 -22.71
C SER A 64 17.34 2.97 -22.84
N PHE A 65 16.39 3.40 -22.02
CA PHE A 65 15.05 2.85 -21.94
C PHE A 65 14.05 3.93 -21.52
N ILE A 66 12.81 3.74 -21.94
CA ILE A 66 11.71 4.65 -21.62
C ILE A 66 10.71 3.90 -20.75
N VAL A 67 10.34 4.53 -19.65
CA VAL A 67 9.29 4.10 -18.73
C VAL A 67 8.11 5.05 -18.90
N GLN A 68 7.04 4.55 -19.49
CA GLN A 68 5.74 5.24 -19.54
C GLN A 68 4.88 4.70 -18.40
N VAL A 69 4.35 5.61 -17.59
CA VAL A 69 3.51 5.30 -16.45
C VAL A 69 2.31 6.23 -16.45
N ARG A 70 1.10 5.66 -16.39
CA ARG A 70 -0.14 6.42 -16.23
C ARG A 70 -0.92 5.82 -15.07
N ASN A 71 -1.52 6.67 -14.25
CA ASN A 71 -2.42 6.19 -13.20
C ASN A 71 -3.60 5.44 -13.82
N SER A 72 -4.23 4.60 -13.02
CA SER A 72 -5.37 3.82 -13.47
C SER A 72 -6.29 3.47 -12.32
N GLN A 73 -7.55 3.30 -12.67
CA GLN A 73 -8.60 2.89 -11.76
C GLN A 73 -9.24 1.59 -12.24
N LEU A 74 -9.80 0.83 -11.31
CA LEU A 74 -10.58 -0.35 -11.62
C LEU A 74 -12.04 0.05 -11.81
N VAL A 75 -12.53 -0.04 -13.04
CA VAL A 75 -13.93 0.21 -13.38
C VAL A 75 -14.53 -1.09 -13.90
N LYS A 76 -15.50 -1.65 -13.17
CA LYS A 76 -16.16 -2.93 -13.51
C LYS A 76 -15.13 -4.05 -13.76
N GLY A 77 -14.11 -4.14 -12.91
CA GLY A 77 -13.04 -5.15 -13.01
C GLY A 77 -12.03 -4.94 -14.13
N ARG A 78 -12.09 -3.81 -14.86
CA ARG A 78 -11.13 -3.46 -15.90
C ARG A 78 -10.26 -2.29 -15.46
N GLN A 79 -8.96 -2.37 -15.73
CA GLN A 79 -8.04 -1.28 -15.49
C GLN A 79 -8.24 -0.21 -16.59
N VAL A 80 -8.65 0.99 -16.18
CA VAL A 80 -8.91 2.12 -17.07
C VAL A 80 -7.89 3.23 -16.77
N PRO A 81 -7.25 3.83 -17.80
CA PRO A 81 -6.31 4.93 -17.59
C PRO A 81 -6.97 6.11 -16.87
N GLU A 82 -6.21 6.77 -16.02
CA GLU A 82 -6.60 7.96 -15.26
C GLU A 82 -5.43 8.95 -15.24
N GLY A 83 -5.74 10.24 -15.44
CA GLY A 83 -4.75 11.32 -15.42
C GLY A 83 -3.75 11.28 -16.57
N ASP A 84 -2.71 12.10 -16.42
CA ASP A 84 -1.66 12.26 -17.43
C ASP A 84 -0.66 11.11 -17.41
N GLU A 85 -0.06 10.84 -18.57
CA GLU A 85 1.04 9.88 -18.68
C GLU A 85 2.35 10.56 -18.35
N GLY A 86 3.07 10.01 -17.37
CA GLY A 86 4.46 10.34 -17.13
C GLY A 86 5.36 9.49 -18.05
N GLU A 87 6.32 10.14 -18.69
CA GLU A 87 7.36 9.48 -19.48
C GLU A 87 8.73 9.79 -18.89
N TYR A 88 9.50 8.74 -18.60
CA TYR A 88 10.85 8.83 -18.06
C TYR A 88 11.82 8.16 -19.02
N LEU A 89 12.63 8.96 -19.72
CA LEU A 89 13.75 8.49 -20.53
C LEU A 89 15.00 8.38 -19.63
N LEU A 90 15.54 7.17 -19.54
CA LEU A 90 16.58 6.79 -18.60
C LEU A 90 17.73 6.04 -19.29
N SER A 91 18.97 6.26 -18.87
CA SER A 91 20.13 5.46 -19.28
C SER A 91 20.81 4.78 -18.09
N ALA A 92 21.16 3.52 -18.29
CA ALA A 92 21.87 2.70 -17.31
C ALA A 92 23.37 2.59 -17.65
N PRO A 93 24.23 2.27 -16.67
CA PRO A 93 25.67 2.17 -16.92
C PRO A 93 26.08 0.94 -17.76
N SER A 94 25.18 -0.02 -17.96
CA SER A 94 25.41 -1.18 -18.84
C SER A 94 24.10 -1.75 -19.36
N HIS A 95 24.18 -2.60 -20.40
CA HIS A 95 23.02 -3.31 -20.95
C HIS A 95 22.38 -4.27 -19.95
N ASN A 96 23.19 -4.89 -19.08
CA ASN A 96 22.68 -5.76 -18.02
C ASN A 96 21.90 -4.93 -16.99
N GLU A 97 22.46 -3.80 -16.56
CA GLU A 97 21.77 -2.88 -15.64
C GLU A 97 20.46 -2.37 -16.24
N ARG A 98 20.46 -1.99 -17.52
CA ARG A 98 19.22 -1.62 -18.24
C ARG A 98 18.15 -2.70 -18.17
N LYS A 99 18.53 -3.97 -18.41
CA LYS A 99 17.61 -5.11 -18.33
C LYS A 99 17.09 -5.30 -16.91
N GLU A 100 17.96 -5.22 -15.91
CA GLU A 100 17.57 -5.37 -14.50
C GLU A 100 16.62 -4.25 -14.04
N TRP A 101 16.88 -3.00 -14.42
CA TRP A 101 15.99 -1.87 -14.14
C TRP A 101 14.62 -2.06 -14.79
N GLY A 102 14.57 -2.43 -16.08
CA GLY A 102 13.31 -2.74 -16.73
C GLY A 102 12.56 -3.89 -16.04
N ASN A 103 13.27 -4.95 -15.67
CA ASN A 103 12.68 -6.11 -15.00
C ASN A 103 12.13 -5.78 -13.61
N VAL A 104 12.87 -5.05 -12.77
CA VAL A 104 12.42 -4.73 -11.40
C VAL A 104 11.21 -3.79 -11.42
N ILE A 105 11.21 -2.76 -12.28
CA ILE A 105 10.08 -1.83 -12.44
C ILE A 105 8.85 -2.57 -12.98
N HIS A 106 9.03 -3.42 -14.01
CA HIS A 106 7.94 -4.26 -14.52
C HIS A 106 7.43 -5.29 -13.48
N SER A 107 8.32 -5.86 -12.66
CA SER A 107 7.94 -6.89 -11.68
C SER A 107 7.00 -6.34 -10.60
N TRP A 108 7.10 -5.06 -10.25
CA TRP A 108 6.17 -4.42 -9.32
C TRP A 108 4.73 -4.37 -9.85
N GLN A 109 4.53 -4.28 -11.18
CA GLN A 109 3.20 -4.33 -11.77
C GLN A 109 2.56 -5.73 -11.71
N ARG A 110 3.36 -6.80 -11.83
CA ARG A 110 2.82 -8.19 -11.92
C ARG A 110 2.52 -8.82 -10.56
N HIS A 111 3.19 -8.39 -9.49
CA HIS A 111 2.97 -8.91 -8.15
C HIS A 111 1.96 -8.05 -7.39
N TYR A 112 0.73 -8.01 -7.91
CA TYR A 112 -0.40 -7.34 -7.26
C TYR A 112 -0.60 -7.88 -5.85
N TRP A 113 -0.55 -6.97 -4.88
CA TRP A 113 -1.24 -7.08 -3.60
C TRP A 113 -2.68 -7.56 -3.86
N ARG A 114 -3.03 -8.76 -3.39
CA ARG A 114 -4.42 -9.21 -3.40
C ARG A 114 -5.22 -8.25 -2.52
N GLU A 115 -6.43 -7.91 -2.94
CA GLU A 115 -7.32 -7.16 -2.05
C GLU A 115 -7.49 -7.92 -0.74
N PRO A 116 -7.55 -7.21 0.41
CA PRO A 116 -7.94 -7.83 1.66
C PRO A 116 -9.20 -8.66 1.43
N LEU A 117 -9.24 -9.89 1.94
CA LEU A 117 -10.25 -10.89 1.57
C LEU A 117 -11.70 -10.38 1.75
N HIS A 118 -11.98 -9.58 2.79
CA HIS A 118 -13.31 -8.98 3.02
C HIS A 118 -13.70 -8.00 1.90
N ALA A 119 -12.76 -7.14 1.49
CA ALA A 119 -12.95 -6.20 0.39
C ALA A 119 -13.10 -6.94 -0.95
N GLY A 120 -12.27 -7.97 -1.19
CA GLY A 120 -12.37 -8.79 -2.40
C GLY A 120 -13.63 -9.67 -2.49
N LEU A 121 -14.35 -9.85 -1.38
CA LEU A 121 -15.62 -10.55 -1.30
C LEU A 121 -16.84 -9.62 -1.28
N ASN A 122 -16.62 -8.29 -1.35
CA ASN A 122 -17.67 -7.26 -1.24
C ASN A 122 -18.60 -7.49 -0.03
N MET A 123 -18.02 -7.81 1.14
CA MET A 123 -18.79 -7.93 2.38
C MET A 123 -19.48 -6.61 2.70
N SER A 124 -20.73 -6.68 3.15
CA SER A 124 -21.42 -5.53 3.76
C SER A 124 -20.82 -5.19 5.13
N ASP A 125 -21.08 -3.98 5.63
CA ASP A 125 -20.53 -3.52 6.92
C ASP A 125 -20.82 -4.50 8.07
N ASP A 126 -22.01 -5.10 8.10
CA ASP A 126 -22.40 -6.12 9.09
C ASP A 126 -21.62 -7.43 8.93
N GLU A 127 -21.34 -7.85 7.69
CA GLU A 127 -20.55 -9.05 7.39
C GLU A 127 -19.07 -8.85 7.67
N GLU A 128 -18.54 -7.65 7.41
CA GLU A 128 -17.17 -7.26 7.71
C GLU A 128 -16.93 -7.22 9.23
N GLU A 129 -17.85 -6.62 9.98
CA GLU A 129 -17.80 -6.60 11.45
C GLU A 129 -17.86 -8.04 12.01
N ALA A 130 -18.79 -8.88 11.50
CA ALA A 130 -18.86 -10.28 11.91
C ALA A 130 -17.59 -11.08 11.56
N PHE A 131 -17.01 -10.83 10.38
CA PHE A 131 -15.75 -11.45 9.93
C PHE A 131 -14.59 -11.12 10.86
N PHE A 132 -14.42 -9.85 11.22
CA PHE A 132 -13.35 -9.44 12.13
C PHE A 132 -13.59 -9.86 13.58
N GLN A 133 -14.85 -9.85 14.06
CA GLN A 133 -15.19 -10.38 15.39
C GLN A 133 -14.88 -11.87 15.49
N ALA A 134 -15.18 -12.66 14.46
CA ALA A 134 -14.87 -14.08 14.43
C ALA A 134 -13.35 -14.34 14.45
N GLN A 135 -12.57 -13.56 13.71
CA GLN A 135 -11.11 -13.62 13.73
C GLN A 135 -10.57 -13.28 15.13
N TYR A 136 -11.03 -12.16 15.71
CA TYR A 136 -10.58 -11.70 17.02
C TYR A 136 -10.93 -12.69 18.13
N ALA A 137 -12.13 -13.26 18.14
CA ALA A 137 -12.55 -14.29 19.10
C ALA A 137 -11.68 -15.55 18.97
N THR A 138 -11.40 -15.99 17.74
CA THR A 138 -10.54 -17.14 17.47
C THR A 138 -9.12 -16.91 18.00
N LEU A 139 -8.53 -15.75 17.69
CA LEU A 139 -7.19 -15.39 18.15
C LEU A 139 -7.14 -15.20 19.68
N THR A 140 -8.20 -14.66 20.28
CA THR A 140 -8.31 -14.53 21.73
C THR A 140 -8.32 -15.90 22.40
N ARG A 141 -9.08 -16.86 21.86
CA ARG A 141 -9.07 -18.25 22.36
C ARG A 141 -7.70 -18.91 22.22
N MET A 142 -7.07 -18.78 21.04
CA MET A 142 -5.71 -19.29 20.80
C MET A 142 -4.68 -18.66 21.74
N LEU A 143 -4.86 -17.38 22.08
CA LEU A 143 -3.98 -16.67 23.01
C LEU A 143 -4.22 -17.11 24.46
N GLN A 144 -5.45 -17.38 24.87
CA GLN A 144 -5.78 -17.91 26.21
C GLN A 144 -5.20 -19.32 26.42
N GLU A 145 -5.17 -20.13 25.38
CA GLU A 145 -4.57 -21.47 25.39
C GLU A 145 -3.03 -21.42 25.28
N SER A 146 -2.46 -20.27 24.90
CA SER A 146 -1.02 -20.08 24.77
C SER A 146 -0.37 -19.79 26.13
N PRO A 147 0.74 -20.47 26.48
CA PRO A 147 1.43 -20.26 27.76
C PRO A 147 2.08 -18.87 27.89
N ARG A 148 2.06 -18.05 26.83
CA ARG A 148 2.54 -16.67 26.81
C ARG A 148 1.42 -15.63 26.71
N GLY A 149 0.16 -16.03 26.63
CA GLY A 149 -0.98 -15.11 26.57
C GLY A 149 -1.30 -14.50 27.93
N LYS A 150 -1.33 -13.17 28.02
CA LYS A 150 -1.81 -12.48 29.23
C LYS A 150 -3.31 -12.23 29.10
N PRO A 151 -4.17 -12.63 30.05
CA PRO A 151 -5.58 -12.28 30.02
C PRO A 151 -5.75 -10.77 30.21
N LYS A 152 -6.47 -10.11 29.30
CA LYS A 152 -6.93 -8.73 29.52
C LYS A 152 -8.16 -8.75 30.43
N PRO A 153 -8.27 -7.87 31.44
CA PRO A 153 -9.44 -7.81 32.31
C PRO A 153 -10.67 -7.34 31.53
N THR A 154 -11.79 -8.03 31.73
CA THR A 154 -13.07 -7.73 31.09
C THR A 154 -13.67 -6.46 31.69
N SER A 155 -13.70 -5.38 30.91
CA SER A 155 -14.51 -4.20 31.24
C SER A 155 -15.98 -4.54 30.99
N ARG A 156 -16.75 -4.79 32.06
CA ARG A 156 -18.21 -4.96 32.00
C ARG A 156 -18.86 -3.65 31.55
N HIS A 157 -19.53 -3.68 30.39
CA HIS A 157 -20.54 -2.70 30.05
C HIS A 157 -21.65 -2.73 31.12
N ARG A 158 -21.89 -1.61 31.81
CA ARG A 158 -23.09 -1.37 32.62
C ARG A 158 -24.28 -1.25 31.67
N THR A 159 -25.18 -2.21 31.68
CA THR A 159 -26.54 -2.03 31.17
C THR A 159 -27.39 -1.46 32.31
N SER A 160 -27.92 -0.25 32.11
CA SER A 160 -28.93 0.34 32.97
C SER A 160 -30.31 -0.12 32.50
N SER A 161 -30.92 -1.07 33.21
CA SER A 161 -32.36 -1.32 33.13
C SER A 161 -33.01 -0.79 34.40
N ALA A 162 -33.65 0.37 34.27
CA ALA A 162 -34.55 0.90 35.28
C ALA A 162 -35.92 0.24 35.09
N SER A 163 -36.27 -0.67 36.00
CA SER A 163 -37.65 -1.14 36.20
C SER A 163 -37.83 -1.43 37.68
N SER A 164 -38.54 -0.55 38.39
CA SER A 164 -39.09 -0.86 39.71
C SER A 164 -40.33 0.00 39.93
N SER A 165 -41.47 -0.60 39.62
CA SER A 165 -42.78 -0.17 40.08
C SER A 165 -43.23 -1.04 41.25
N VAL A 166 -44.04 -0.42 42.10
CA VAL A 166 -44.95 -0.96 43.11
C VAL A 166 -44.47 -0.86 44.57
N ALA A 167 -45.16 0.04 45.26
CA ALA A 167 -45.16 0.29 46.70
C ALA A 167 -45.92 -0.80 47.48
N TYR A 168 -45.54 -1.02 48.74
CA TYR A 168 -46.48 -1.39 49.81
C TYR A 168 -45.97 -0.95 51.20
N ASN A 169 -46.82 -0.14 51.85
CA ASN A 169 -47.23 -0.11 53.25
C ASN A 169 -46.25 -0.15 54.45
N THR A 170 -46.23 0.99 55.17
CA THR A 170 -46.81 1.19 56.52
C THR A 170 -46.25 0.46 57.75
N MET A 171 -45.65 1.30 58.62
CA MET A 171 -45.60 1.31 60.10
C MET A 171 -44.98 0.15 60.89
N GLN A 172 -43.95 0.50 61.69
CA GLN A 172 -44.05 0.53 63.16
C GLN A 172 -42.82 1.24 63.80
N GLN A 173 -43.12 2.24 64.65
CA GLN A 173 -42.30 2.79 65.75
C GLN A 173 -42.06 1.74 66.87
N PRO A 174 -41.41 2.04 68.03
CA PRO A 174 -40.48 3.11 68.42
C PRO A 174 -39.23 2.58 69.18
N ALA A 175 -38.29 3.47 69.55
CA ALA A 175 -37.86 3.83 70.94
C ALA A 175 -36.34 3.57 71.03
N TYR A 176 -35.45 4.42 71.53
CA TYR A 176 -35.49 5.48 72.54
C TYR A 176 -34.72 6.72 72.06
#